data_AF-A0A919IDS5-F1
#
_entry.id   AF-A0A919IDS5-F1
#
_cell.length_a   1.000
_cell.length_b   1.000
_cell.length_c   1.000
_cell.angle_alpha   90.00
_cell.angle_beta   90.00
_cell.angle_gamma   90.00
#
_symmetry.space_group_name_H-M   'P 1'
#
loop_
_entity.id
_entity.type
_entity.pdbx_description
1 polymer ?
#
loop_
_entity_poly.entity_id
_entity_poly.type
_entity_poly.pdbx_seq_one_letter_code
_entity_poly.pdbx_strand_id
1 'polypeptide(L)'
;MGFIEKIFVTPSHHRVHHGVNTQYLDKNFSEFLIIWDRMFGSFEEEKEEVCYGVTHPPRTWDPIFINIQYWKQLWDDAVAAPNWWDKLRIWFMPLGWRPKTVGENFPRVGYALNDQVKYSSVQFLKTKPYIVAQIAAGLVYMFIAINLKLPLTITDRLVMTTGVFLMTIAWGGLMQAKKWAPALELFRLLYMLITLVGILQMHNMANWFGWQMITGLLFVGASILWMGFFFKQRTLEGPDIVPSAI
;
A
#
# COMPACT_ATOMS: atom_id res chain seq x y z
N MET A 1 15.05 28.67 4.05
CA MET A 1 14.76 29.29 5.37
C MET A 1 16.04 29.64 6.15
N GLY A 2 16.96 30.43 5.55
CA GLY A 2 18.07 31.06 6.26
C GLY A 2 18.83 30.16 7.25
N PHE A 3 18.88 30.59 8.52
CA PHE A 3 19.58 29.87 9.59
C PHE A 3 18.87 28.58 10.04
N ILE A 4 17.54 28.54 10.02
CA ILE A 4 16.75 27.39 10.49
C ILE A 4 17.10 26.14 9.68
N GLU A 5 17.28 26.30 8.36
CA GLU A 5 17.67 25.26 7.42
C GLU A 5 19.09 24.73 7.59
N LYS A 6 19.91 25.38 8.43
CA LYS A 6 21.23 24.87 8.79
C LYS A 6 21.18 23.90 9.97
N ILE A 7 20.11 23.97 10.79
CA ILE A 7 19.98 23.20 12.03
C ILE A 7 18.88 22.16 11.93
N PHE A 8 17.73 22.52 11.38
CA PHE A 8 16.53 21.67 11.33
C PHE A 8 16.26 21.16 9.91
N VAL A 9 15.63 19.99 9.85
CA VAL A 9 15.04 19.45 8.63
C VAL A 9 13.87 20.36 8.22
N THR A 10 13.91 20.87 7.00
CA THR A 10 12.84 21.69 6.41
C THR A 10 12.00 20.83 5.48
N PRO A 11 10.81 21.31 5.04
CA PRO A 11 10.06 20.64 3.99
C PRO A 11 10.89 20.39 2.73
N SER A 12 11.84 21.27 2.38
CA SER A 12 12.73 21.07 1.22
C SER A 12 13.66 19.88 1.40
N HIS A 13 14.33 19.78 2.56
CA HIS A 13 15.17 18.61 2.88
C HIS A 13 14.38 17.30 2.80
N HIS A 14 13.15 17.32 3.34
CA HIS A 14 12.27 16.15 3.34
C HIS A 14 11.77 15.77 1.93
N ARG A 15 11.59 16.74 1.02
CA ARG A 15 11.31 16.43 -0.39
C ARG A 15 12.49 15.73 -1.05
N VAL A 16 13.70 16.25 -0.88
CA VAL A 16 14.93 15.61 -1.39
C VAL A 16 15.05 14.18 -0.86
N HIS A 17 14.77 13.94 0.43
CA HIS A 17 14.75 12.60 1.01
C HIS A 17 13.80 11.62 0.29
N HIS A 18 12.63 12.11 -0.12
CA HIS A 18 11.65 11.31 -0.88
C HIS A 18 11.89 11.30 -2.40
N GLY A 19 12.96 11.94 -2.87
CA GLY A 19 13.33 12.05 -4.27
C GLY A 19 13.97 10.78 -4.81
N VAL A 20 13.60 10.42 -6.03
CA VAL A 20 14.25 9.36 -6.83
C VAL A 20 15.03 9.90 -8.02
N ASN A 21 15.17 11.23 -8.13
CA ASN A 21 16.13 11.84 -9.04
C ASN A 21 17.52 11.32 -8.68
N THR A 22 18.37 11.06 -9.66
CA THR A 22 19.71 10.51 -9.45
C THR A 22 20.54 11.31 -8.44
N GLN A 23 20.39 12.64 -8.39
CA GLN A 23 21.09 13.50 -7.43
C GLN A 23 20.59 13.41 -5.98
N TYR A 24 19.34 13.00 -5.78
CA TYR A 24 18.66 12.97 -4.47
C TYR A 24 18.67 11.58 -3.82
N LEU A 25 19.18 10.57 -4.53
CA LEU A 25 19.31 9.23 -4.00
C LEU A 25 20.20 9.21 -2.77
N ASP A 26 19.71 8.56 -1.73
CA ASP A 26 20.44 8.35 -0.47
C ASP A 26 20.90 9.68 0.17
N LYS A 27 20.02 10.69 0.17
CA LYS A 27 20.25 12.02 0.75
C LYS A 27 19.25 12.36 1.88
N ASN A 28 19.68 13.25 2.76
CA ASN A 28 18.86 13.88 3.80
C ASN A 28 18.08 12.89 4.69
N PHE A 29 18.79 11.97 5.35
CA PHE A 29 18.21 10.91 6.17
C PHE A 29 17.77 11.35 7.57
N SER A 30 18.26 12.48 8.07
CA SER A 30 17.89 12.94 9.40
C SER A 30 16.40 13.27 9.49
N GLU A 31 15.78 12.90 10.61
CA GLU A 31 14.36 13.16 10.83
C GLU A 31 14.09 14.58 11.36
N PHE A 32 15.02 15.14 12.14
CA PHE A 32 14.82 16.41 12.84
C PHE A 32 15.97 17.40 12.68
N LEU A 33 17.22 16.97 12.87
CA LEU A 33 18.40 17.84 12.78
C LEU A 33 19.22 17.56 11.53
N ILE A 34 19.23 18.50 10.58
CA ILE A 34 19.97 18.38 9.31
C ILE A 34 21.49 18.40 9.49
N ILE A 35 21.97 18.82 10.68
CA ILE A 35 23.39 18.84 10.99
C ILE A 35 24.03 17.46 10.84
N TRP A 36 23.28 16.38 11.12
CA TRP A 36 23.78 15.02 10.96
C TRP A 36 24.10 14.70 9.50
N ASP A 37 23.21 15.03 8.57
CA ASP A 37 23.47 14.83 7.14
C ASP A 37 24.66 15.65 6.64
N ARG A 38 24.86 16.85 7.19
CA ARG A 38 26.02 17.68 6.87
C ARG A 38 27.32 17.09 7.42
N MET A 39 27.29 16.54 8.64
CA MET A 39 28.44 15.90 9.28
C MET A 39 28.84 14.58 8.60
N PHE A 40 27.85 13.79 8.18
CA PHE A 40 28.07 12.48 7.56
C PHE A 40 28.08 12.50 6.02
N GLY A 41 27.88 13.68 5.41
CA GLY A 41 28.01 13.87 3.95
C GLY A 41 26.82 13.40 3.11
N SER A 42 25.67 13.13 3.74
CA SER A 42 24.41 12.80 3.05
C SER A 42 23.52 14.02 2.78
N PHE A 43 23.97 15.23 3.13
CA PHE A 43 23.22 16.47 2.86
C PHE A 43 23.18 16.78 1.36
N GLU A 44 21.98 17.10 0.85
CA GLU A 44 21.78 17.68 -0.48
C GLU A 44 20.68 18.75 -0.45
N GLU A 45 20.88 19.83 -1.21
CA GLU A 45 19.90 20.90 -1.36
C GLU A 45 18.94 20.60 -2.51
N GLU A 46 17.70 21.04 -2.42
CA GLU A 46 16.74 20.93 -3.51
C GLU A 46 17.09 21.92 -4.63
N LYS A 47 17.67 21.41 -5.73
CA LYS A 47 18.13 22.19 -6.89
C LYS A 47 17.24 22.04 -8.13
N GLU A 48 16.63 20.87 -8.28
CA GLU A 48 15.69 20.50 -9.33
C GLU A 48 14.35 20.04 -8.75
N GLU A 49 13.32 20.03 -9.59
CA GLU A 49 12.02 19.47 -9.23
C GLU A 49 12.14 18.00 -8.79
N VAL A 50 11.62 17.71 -7.60
CA VAL A 50 11.68 16.40 -6.99
C VAL A 50 10.69 15.44 -7.66
N CYS A 51 11.22 14.37 -8.25
CA CYS A 51 10.47 13.21 -8.66
C CYS A 51 10.30 12.29 -7.44
N TYR A 52 9.08 12.13 -6.95
CA TYR A 52 8.80 11.28 -5.80
C TYR A 52 8.63 9.82 -6.19
N GLY A 53 9.06 8.91 -5.32
CA GLY A 53 8.71 7.50 -5.43
C GLY A 53 9.74 6.58 -4.80
N VAL A 54 9.86 5.39 -5.40
CA VAL A 54 10.96 4.46 -5.13
C VAL A 54 11.64 4.11 -6.44
N THR A 55 12.92 3.74 -6.37
CA THR A 55 13.77 3.43 -7.54
C THR A 55 13.25 2.23 -8.33
N HIS A 56 12.59 1.30 -7.63
CA HIS A 56 12.00 0.08 -8.20
C HIS A 56 10.53 -0.02 -7.78
N PRO A 57 9.62 0.74 -8.43
CA PRO A 57 8.22 0.77 -8.02
C PRO A 57 7.56 -0.59 -8.24
N PRO A 58 6.77 -1.10 -7.27
CA PRO A 58 6.05 -2.35 -7.45
C PRO A 58 5.08 -2.24 -8.63
N ARG A 59 5.04 -3.30 -9.44
CA ARG A 59 4.13 -3.42 -10.60
C ARG A 59 2.93 -4.30 -10.27
N THR A 60 2.32 -4.05 -9.11
CA THR A 60 1.15 -4.77 -8.59
C THR A 60 0.39 -3.89 -7.62
N TRP A 61 -0.90 -4.17 -7.42
CA TRP A 61 -1.71 -3.61 -6.33
C TRP A 61 -1.80 -4.55 -5.12
N ASP A 62 -1.06 -5.65 -5.10
CA ASP A 62 -1.07 -6.61 -4.00
C ASP A 62 -0.33 -6.04 -2.78
N PRO A 63 -1.04 -5.70 -1.69
CA PRO A 63 -0.42 -5.06 -0.53
C PRO A 63 0.53 -6.01 0.20
N ILE A 64 0.31 -7.33 0.15
CA ILE A 64 1.19 -8.29 0.80
C ILE A 64 2.52 -8.30 0.07
N PHE A 65 2.48 -8.47 -1.26
CA PHE A 65 3.69 -8.50 -2.08
C PHE A 65 4.51 -7.20 -1.94
N ILE A 66 3.85 -6.03 -1.98
CA ILE A 66 4.52 -4.73 -1.86
C ILE A 66 5.35 -4.61 -0.58
N ASN A 67 4.86 -5.17 0.54
CA ASN A 67 5.56 -5.13 1.82
C ASN A 67 6.71 -6.16 1.92
N ILE A 68 6.61 -7.29 1.22
CA ILE A 68 7.60 -8.39 1.32
C ILE A 68 8.60 -8.45 0.16
N GLN A 69 8.39 -7.74 -0.94
CA GLN A 69 9.17 -7.88 -2.19
C GLN A 69 10.68 -7.72 -1.99
N TYR A 70 11.11 -6.74 -1.18
CA TYR A 70 12.53 -6.50 -0.92
C TYR A 70 13.15 -7.57 0.00
N TRP A 71 12.38 -8.07 0.97
CA TRP A 71 12.79 -9.21 1.80
C TRP A 71 12.95 -10.48 0.96
N LYS A 72 11.99 -10.73 0.06
CA LYS A 72 12.07 -11.84 -0.90
C LYS A 72 13.29 -11.69 -1.79
N GLN A 73 13.58 -10.49 -2.28
CA GLN A 73 14.76 -10.23 -3.09
C GLN A 73 16.06 -10.52 -2.33
N LEU A 74 16.22 -10.00 -1.10
CA LEU A 74 17.40 -10.29 -0.27
C LEU A 74 17.57 -11.79 -0.03
N TRP A 75 16.45 -12.49 0.21
CA TRP A 75 16.43 -13.93 0.35
C TRP A 75 16.88 -14.66 -0.93
N ASP A 76 16.32 -14.29 -2.08
CA ASP A 76 16.68 -14.87 -3.38
C ASP A 76 18.18 -14.67 -3.68
N ASP A 77 18.70 -13.46 -3.41
CA ASP A 77 20.12 -13.13 -3.59
C ASP A 77 21.03 -13.91 -2.62
N ALA A 78 20.60 -14.06 -1.37
CA ALA A 78 21.30 -14.87 -0.38
C ALA A 78 21.36 -16.35 -0.81
N VAL A 79 20.26 -16.89 -1.36
CA VAL A 79 20.23 -18.28 -1.86
C VAL A 79 21.11 -18.42 -3.10
N ALA A 80 21.07 -17.47 -4.04
CA ALA A 80 21.83 -17.49 -5.28
C ALA A 80 23.35 -17.28 -5.08
N ALA A 81 23.79 -16.62 -4.00
CA ALA A 81 25.19 -16.41 -3.73
C ALA A 81 25.95 -17.74 -3.52
N PRO A 82 27.07 -18.01 -4.21
CA PRO A 82 27.85 -19.23 -4.04
C PRO A 82 28.66 -19.20 -2.73
N ASN A 83 29.11 -18.03 -2.29
CA ASN A 83 29.89 -17.90 -1.06
C ASN A 83 28.97 -17.82 0.16
N TRP A 84 29.21 -18.65 1.17
CA TRP A 84 28.42 -18.66 2.41
C TRP A 84 28.46 -17.31 3.15
N TRP A 85 29.59 -16.59 3.10
CA TRP A 85 29.73 -15.27 3.74
C TRP A 85 28.84 -14.22 3.08
N ASP A 86 28.67 -14.28 1.75
CA ASP A 86 27.75 -13.40 1.01
C ASP A 86 26.30 -13.62 1.43
N LYS A 87 25.93 -14.86 1.77
CA LYS A 87 24.59 -15.19 2.28
C LYS A 87 24.27 -14.54 3.63
N LEU A 88 25.29 -14.34 4.47
CA LEU A 88 25.14 -13.75 5.80
C LEU A 88 25.30 -12.24 5.78
N ARG A 89 26.33 -11.71 5.11
CA ARG A 89 26.59 -10.26 5.15
C ARG A 89 25.52 -9.45 4.44
N ILE A 90 24.84 -10.01 3.43
CA ILE A 90 23.79 -9.31 2.66
C ILE A 90 22.74 -8.62 3.53
N TRP A 91 22.41 -9.19 4.69
CA TRP A 91 21.44 -8.65 5.65
C TRP A 91 21.91 -7.40 6.40
N PHE A 92 23.20 -7.06 6.29
CA PHE A 92 23.85 -5.94 6.97
C PHE A 92 24.56 -4.99 6.01
N MET A 93 24.57 -5.29 4.71
CA MET A 93 25.21 -4.46 3.70
C MET A 93 24.31 -3.27 3.32
N PRO A 94 24.89 -2.15 2.84
CA PRO A 94 24.12 -0.97 2.45
C PRO A 94 23.13 -1.26 1.32
N LEU A 95 22.12 -0.40 1.18
CA LEU A 95 21.13 -0.47 0.11
C LEU A 95 21.81 -0.57 -1.27
N GLY A 96 21.27 -1.42 -2.13
CA GLY A 96 21.84 -1.68 -3.46
C GLY A 96 23.03 -2.65 -3.48
N TRP A 97 23.63 -3.00 -2.33
CA TRP A 97 24.68 -4.01 -2.29
C TRP A 97 24.12 -5.39 -2.66
N ARG A 98 24.81 -6.10 -3.57
CA ARG A 98 24.50 -7.48 -3.94
C ARG A 98 25.80 -8.29 -4.10
N PRO A 99 25.76 -9.62 -3.91
CA PRO A 99 26.90 -10.48 -4.20
C PRO A 99 27.27 -10.37 -5.69
N LYS A 100 28.57 -10.14 -5.98
CA LYS A 100 29.06 -9.92 -7.36
C LYS A 100 28.66 -11.02 -8.35
N THR A 101 28.52 -12.24 -7.85
CA THR A 101 28.17 -13.44 -8.62
C THR A 101 26.69 -13.54 -9.00
N VAL A 102 25.81 -12.80 -8.32
CA VAL A 102 24.37 -12.76 -8.59
C VAL A 102 24.03 -11.71 -9.67
N GLY A 103 24.97 -10.82 -9.97
CA GLY A 103 24.84 -9.80 -11.01
C GLY A 103 24.00 -8.59 -10.58
N GLU A 104 24.13 -7.50 -11.35
CA GLU A 104 23.30 -6.30 -11.20
C GLU A 104 22.07 -6.41 -12.11
N ASN A 105 20.92 -6.83 -11.56
CA ASN A 105 19.67 -6.85 -12.35
C ASN A 105 18.98 -5.48 -12.46
N PHE A 106 19.60 -4.39 -11.99
CA PHE A 106 18.93 -3.11 -11.81
C PHE A 106 19.70 -1.94 -12.42
N PRO A 107 19.58 -1.76 -13.75
CA PRO A 107 20.36 -0.75 -14.47
C PRO A 107 19.89 0.71 -14.23
N ARG A 108 18.80 0.95 -13.48
CA ARG A 108 18.31 2.30 -13.19
C ARG A 108 18.14 2.51 -11.69
N VAL A 109 19.05 3.29 -11.10
CA VAL A 109 19.00 3.62 -9.67
C VAL A 109 18.22 4.93 -9.42
N GLY A 110 17.91 5.71 -10.46
CA GLY A 110 17.07 6.93 -10.38
C GLY A 110 16.49 7.33 -11.74
N TYR A 111 15.49 8.22 -11.74
CA TYR A 111 14.83 8.70 -12.96
C TYR A 111 14.24 10.11 -12.77
N ALA A 112 14.05 10.82 -13.88
CA ALA A 112 13.41 12.14 -13.86
C ALA A 112 11.89 12.03 -13.85
N LEU A 113 11.20 13.11 -13.51
CA LEU A 113 9.74 13.15 -13.45
C LEU A 113 9.09 12.71 -14.78
N ASN A 114 9.67 13.12 -15.91
CA ASN A 114 9.19 12.77 -17.25
C ASN A 114 9.35 11.28 -17.59
N ASP A 115 10.25 10.57 -16.91
CA ASP A 115 10.48 9.13 -17.08
C ASP A 115 9.56 8.29 -16.17
N GLN A 116 8.81 8.92 -15.26
CA GLN A 116 7.97 8.23 -14.31
C GLN A 116 6.75 7.59 -14.99
N VAL A 117 6.76 6.26 -15.08
CA VAL A 117 5.62 5.49 -15.57
C VAL A 117 4.80 4.96 -14.39
N LYS A 118 3.63 5.55 -14.16
CA LYS A 118 2.67 5.09 -13.13
C LYS A 118 2.18 3.67 -13.47
N TYR A 119 2.11 2.82 -12.45
CA TYR A 119 1.55 1.49 -12.64
C TYR A 119 0.05 1.56 -12.93
N SER A 120 -0.37 0.77 -13.90
CA SER A 120 -1.76 0.58 -14.29
C SER A 120 -1.96 -0.89 -14.65
N SER A 121 -3.15 -1.40 -14.39
CA SER A 121 -3.51 -2.80 -14.61
C SER A 121 -4.87 -2.90 -15.26
N VAL A 122 -5.13 -4.04 -15.87
CA VAL A 122 -6.48 -4.47 -16.21
C VAL A 122 -7.25 -4.74 -14.91
N GLN A 123 -8.41 -4.11 -14.77
CA GLN A 123 -9.29 -4.20 -13.61
C GLN A 123 -10.72 -4.53 -14.06
N PHE A 124 -11.59 -4.91 -13.12
CA PHE A 124 -13.01 -5.06 -13.46
C PHE A 124 -13.62 -3.71 -13.86
N LEU A 125 -14.64 -3.76 -14.71
CA LEU A 125 -15.39 -2.57 -15.13
C LEU A 125 -15.90 -1.78 -13.90
N LYS A 126 -15.77 -0.44 -13.92
CA LYS A 126 -16.23 0.46 -12.83
C LYS A 126 -15.70 0.09 -11.44
N THR A 127 -14.48 -0.46 -11.35
CA THR A 127 -13.84 -0.81 -10.05
C THR A 127 -13.54 0.44 -9.21
N LYS A 128 -13.04 1.52 -9.83
CA LYS A 128 -12.63 2.74 -9.11
C LYS A 128 -13.77 3.40 -8.31
N PRO A 129 -14.94 3.74 -8.89
CA PRO A 129 -16.03 4.33 -8.11
C PRO A 129 -16.55 3.40 -7.01
N TYR A 130 -16.54 2.08 -7.24
CA TYR A 130 -16.87 1.10 -6.21
C TYR A 130 -15.89 1.19 -5.03
N ILE A 131 -14.59 1.16 -5.29
CA ILE A 131 -13.57 1.26 -4.24
C ILE A 131 -13.68 2.60 -3.50
N VAL A 132 -13.95 3.72 -4.18
CA VAL A 132 -14.15 5.02 -3.50
C VAL A 132 -15.30 4.95 -2.48
N ALA A 133 -16.42 4.33 -2.85
CA ALA A 133 -17.53 4.12 -1.90
C ALA A 133 -17.14 3.18 -0.75
N GLN A 134 -16.39 2.11 -1.03
CA GLN A 134 -15.90 1.18 -0.01
C GLN A 134 -14.87 1.82 0.92
N ILE A 135 -14.05 2.77 0.46
CA ILE A 135 -13.11 3.54 1.29
C ILE A 135 -13.87 4.33 2.35
N ALA A 136 -14.95 5.02 1.99
CA ALA A 136 -15.74 5.76 2.96
C ALA A 136 -16.29 4.86 4.08
N ALA A 137 -16.86 3.70 3.72
CA ALA A 137 -17.34 2.71 4.69
C ALA A 137 -16.18 2.10 5.52
N GLY A 138 -15.06 1.79 4.88
CA GLY A 138 -13.85 1.28 5.51
C GLY A 138 -13.25 2.24 6.52
N LEU A 139 -13.26 3.54 6.24
CA LEU A 139 -12.81 4.58 7.17
C LEU A 139 -13.69 4.66 8.42
N VAL A 140 -15.01 4.54 8.28
CA VAL A 140 -15.93 4.48 9.44
C VAL A 140 -15.65 3.24 10.28
N TYR A 141 -15.52 2.07 9.64
CA TYR A 141 -15.21 0.81 10.31
C TYR A 141 -13.86 0.88 11.04
N MET A 142 -12.82 1.42 10.39
CA MET A 142 -11.49 1.62 10.97
C MET A 142 -11.54 2.60 12.14
N PHE A 143 -12.28 3.72 12.02
CA PHE A 143 -12.44 4.69 13.10
C PHE A 143 -13.04 4.04 14.35
N ILE A 144 -14.07 3.20 14.20
CA ILE A 144 -14.64 2.44 15.32
C ILE A 144 -13.57 1.51 15.93
N ALA A 145 -12.84 0.77 15.11
CA ALA A 145 -11.82 -0.18 15.59
C ALA A 145 -10.68 0.51 16.36
N ILE A 146 -10.23 1.71 15.97
CA ILE A 146 -9.12 2.42 16.63
C ILE A 146 -9.56 3.38 17.74
N ASN A 147 -10.86 3.69 17.85
CA ASN A 147 -11.34 4.66 18.83
C ASN A 147 -11.18 4.11 20.25
N LEU A 148 -10.23 4.67 21.00
CA LEU A 148 -9.91 4.26 22.37
C LEU A 148 -10.98 4.67 23.39
N LYS A 149 -11.91 5.56 23.04
CA LYS A 149 -13.04 5.93 23.91
C LYS A 149 -14.17 4.90 23.90
N LEU A 150 -14.23 4.04 22.88
CA LEU A 150 -15.20 2.95 22.85
C LEU A 150 -14.74 1.80 23.77
N PRO A 151 -15.65 1.12 24.46
CA PRO A 151 -15.33 0.05 25.42
C PRO A 151 -14.89 -1.27 24.74
N LEU A 152 -14.27 -1.21 23.57
CA LEU A 152 -13.82 -2.38 22.82
C LEU A 152 -12.57 -2.98 23.45
N THR A 153 -12.59 -4.30 23.65
CA THR A 153 -11.45 -5.07 24.14
C THR A 153 -10.33 -5.14 23.09
N ILE A 154 -9.13 -5.55 23.49
CA ILE A 154 -8.02 -5.77 22.55
C ILE A 154 -8.40 -6.83 21.51
N THR A 155 -9.08 -7.90 21.93
CA THR A 155 -9.54 -8.96 21.04
C THR A 155 -10.50 -8.42 19.97
N ASP A 156 -11.48 -7.59 20.37
CA ASP A 156 -12.41 -6.95 19.43
C ASP A 156 -11.65 -6.15 18.36
N ARG A 157 -10.68 -5.35 18.79
CA ARG A 157 -9.87 -4.52 17.90
C ARG A 157 -9.01 -5.36 16.96
N LEU A 158 -8.40 -6.43 17.46
CA LEU A 158 -7.64 -7.37 16.62
C LEU A 158 -8.53 -8.02 15.57
N VAL A 159 -9.71 -8.53 15.97
CA VAL A 159 -10.70 -9.12 15.06
C VAL A 159 -11.11 -8.11 13.98
N MET A 160 -11.48 -6.89 14.38
CA MET A 160 -11.86 -5.85 13.41
C MET A 160 -10.69 -5.48 12.48
N THR A 161 -9.47 -5.42 12.99
CA THR A 161 -8.27 -5.13 12.19
C THR A 161 -8.07 -6.15 11.08
N THR A 162 -8.42 -7.42 11.29
CA THR A 162 -8.37 -8.41 10.20
C THR A 162 -9.34 -8.08 9.06
N GLY A 163 -10.49 -7.47 9.37
CA GLY A 163 -11.43 -6.94 8.37
C GLY A 163 -10.81 -5.84 7.51
N VAL A 164 -10.06 -4.91 8.13
CA VAL A 164 -9.29 -3.88 7.41
C VAL A 164 -8.19 -4.50 6.55
N PHE A 165 -7.52 -5.54 7.03
CA PHE A 165 -6.50 -6.24 6.24
C PHE A 165 -7.11 -6.95 5.02
N LEU A 166 -8.19 -7.71 5.21
CA LEU A 166 -8.97 -8.35 4.13
C LEU A 166 -9.42 -7.34 3.09
N MET A 167 -9.82 -6.14 3.52
CA MET A 167 -10.19 -5.02 2.65
C MET A 167 -9.07 -4.60 1.71
N THR A 168 -7.86 -4.37 2.23
CA THR A 168 -6.72 -4.00 1.38
C THR A 168 -6.38 -5.08 0.35
N ILE A 169 -6.46 -6.37 0.73
CA ILE A 169 -6.18 -7.50 -0.16
C ILE A 169 -7.26 -7.62 -1.23
N ALA A 170 -8.54 -7.55 -0.85
CA ALA A 170 -9.65 -7.65 -1.78
C ALA A 170 -9.59 -6.54 -2.83
N TRP A 171 -9.35 -5.29 -2.42
CA TRP A 171 -9.23 -4.16 -3.35
C TRP A 171 -8.03 -4.29 -4.28
N GLY A 172 -6.87 -4.73 -3.77
CA GLY A 172 -5.70 -5.02 -4.60
C GLY A 172 -5.98 -6.11 -5.65
N GLY A 173 -6.78 -7.11 -5.30
CA GLY A 173 -7.25 -8.15 -6.22
C GLY A 173 -8.24 -7.63 -7.27
N LEU A 174 -9.20 -6.79 -6.86
CA LEU A 174 -10.21 -6.19 -7.76
C LEU A 174 -9.57 -5.26 -8.79
N MET A 175 -8.62 -4.42 -8.38
CA MET A 175 -7.86 -3.54 -9.27
C MET A 175 -6.93 -4.29 -10.23
N GLN A 176 -6.77 -5.61 -10.07
CA GLN A 176 -6.03 -6.46 -11.00
C GLN A 176 -6.90 -7.55 -11.64
N ALA A 177 -8.24 -7.41 -11.52
CA ALA A 177 -9.22 -8.37 -12.02
C ALA A 177 -8.91 -9.84 -11.62
N LYS A 178 -8.34 -10.09 -10.43
CA LYS A 178 -7.99 -11.45 -10.00
C LYS A 178 -9.26 -12.28 -9.85
N LYS A 179 -9.21 -13.55 -10.30
CA LYS A 179 -10.37 -14.45 -10.28
C LYS A 179 -10.94 -14.70 -8.88
N TRP A 180 -10.08 -14.68 -7.86
CA TRP A 180 -10.46 -14.86 -6.45
C TRP A 180 -11.03 -13.59 -5.80
N ALA A 181 -10.81 -12.40 -6.39
CA ALA A 181 -11.11 -11.13 -5.75
C ALA A 181 -12.60 -10.92 -5.47
N PRO A 182 -13.55 -11.24 -6.37
CA PRO A 182 -14.97 -11.11 -6.06
C PRO A 182 -15.42 -12.01 -4.90
N ALA A 183 -14.86 -13.23 -4.79
CA ALA A 183 -15.17 -14.13 -3.69
C ALA A 183 -14.64 -13.60 -2.35
N LEU A 184 -13.40 -13.10 -2.33
CA LEU A 184 -12.83 -12.48 -1.14
C LEU A 184 -13.59 -11.20 -0.75
N GLU A 185 -14.01 -10.40 -1.72
CA GLU A 185 -14.78 -9.18 -1.48
C GLU A 185 -16.15 -9.48 -0.85
N LEU A 186 -16.85 -10.51 -1.33
CA LEU A 186 -18.10 -10.97 -0.71
C LEU A 186 -17.87 -11.42 0.73
N PHE A 187 -16.85 -12.26 0.96
CA PHE A 187 -16.49 -12.72 2.29
C PHE A 187 -16.17 -11.54 3.22
N ARG A 188 -15.34 -10.61 2.75
CA ARG A 188 -14.95 -9.40 3.49
C ARG A 188 -16.17 -8.56 3.87
N LEU A 189 -17.09 -8.30 2.95
CA LEU A 189 -18.30 -7.51 3.20
C LEU A 189 -19.14 -8.12 4.33
N LEU A 190 -19.38 -9.43 4.25
CA LEU A 190 -20.13 -10.15 5.28
C LEU A 190 -19.37 -10.18 6.61
N TYR A 191 -18.07 -10.47 6.58
CA TYR A 191 -17.21 -10.49 7.75
C TYR A 191 -17.20 -9.14 8.48
N MET A 192 -17.02 -8.04 7.75
CA MET A 192 -17.01 -6.70 8.33
C MET A 192 -18.37 -6.31 8.89
N LEU A 193 -19.48 -6.65 8.22
CA LEU A 193 -20.81 -6.40 8.75
C LEU A 193 -21.07 -7.19 10.06
N ILE A 194 -20.77 -8.49 10.04
CA ILE A 194 -20.99 -9.38 11.17
C ILE A 194 -20.13 -8.96 12.37
N THR A 195 -18.85 -8.67 12.14
CA THR A 195 -17.95 -8.23 13.22
C THR A 195 -18.35 -6.85 13.74
N LEU A 196 -18.74 -5.91 12.88
CA LEU A 196 -19.21 -4.59 13.30
C LEU A 196 -20.43 -4.70 14.21
N VAL A 197 -21.50 -5.33 13.74
CA VAL A 197 -22.75 -5.42 14.51
C VAL A 197 -22.59 -6.32 15.73
N GLY A 198 -21.91 -7.45 15.58
CA GLY A 198 -21.69 -8.43 16.65
C GLY A 198 -20.87 -7.87 17.80
N ILE A 199 -19.75 -7.20 17.51
CA ILE A 199 -18.91 -6.59 18.56
C ILE A 199 -19.64 -5.44 19.23
N LEU A 200 -20.29 -4.55 18.45
CA LEU A 200 -21.05 -3.45 19.05
C LEU A 200 -22.21 -3.96 19.92
N GLN A 201 -22.85 -5.07 19.53
CA GLN A 201 -23.89 -5.72 20.34
C GLN A 201 -23.35 -6.28 21.66
N MET A 202 -22.17 -6.93 21.64
CA MET A 202 -21.55 -7.47 22.87
C MET A 202 -21.29 -6.37 23.91
N HIS A 203 -21.08 -5.14 23.46
CA HIS A 203 -20.88 -3.96 24.30
C HIS A 203 -22.15 -3.10 24.46
N ASN A 204 -23.32 -3.64 24.13
CA ASN A 204 -24.63 -2.96 24.23
C ASN A 204 -24.73 -1.64 23.45
N MET A 205 -23.93 -1.47 22.40
CA MET A 205 -23.94 -0.28 21.52
C MET A 205 -24.77 -0.49 20.24
N ALA A 206 -25.12 -1.74 19.92
CA ALA A 206 -25.92 -2.09 18.75
C ALA A 206 -26.89 -3.24 19.06
N ASN A 207 -27.84 -3.42 18.14
CA ASN A 207 -28.77 -4.53 18.07
C ASN A 207 -28.72 -5.23 16.69
N TRP A 208 -28.77 -6.56 16.65
CA TRP A 208 -28.92 -7.32 15.40
C TRP A 208 -30.19 -6.96 14.61
N PHE A 209 -31.24 -6.49 15.28
CA PHE A 209 -32.49 -6.05 14.66
C PHE A 209 -32.61 -4.51 14.57
N GLY A 210 -31.53 -3.79 14.87
CA GLY A 210 -31.52 -2.32 14.82
C GLY A 210 -31.07 -1.76 13.47
N TRP A 211 -31.09 -0.43 13.38
CA TRP A 211 -30.80 0.30 12.14
C TRP A 211 -29.43 0.00 11.55
N GLN A 212 -28.38 -0.17 12.37
CA GLN A 212 -27.05 -0.53 11.91
C GLN A 212 -27.00 -1.83 11.10
N MET A 213 -27.78 -2.85 11.47
CA MET A 213 -27.85 -4.09 10.70
C MET A 213 -28.59 -3.87 9.38
N ILE A 214 -29.72 -3.16 9.43
CA ILE A 214 -30.51 -2.85 8.22
C ILE A 214 -29.67 -2.05 7.22
N THR A 215 -29.03 -0.95 7.65
CA THR A 215 -28.18 -0.12 6.80
C THR A 215 -26.97 -0.91 6.30
N GLY A 216 -26.39 -1.76 7.14
CA GLY A 216 -25.28 -2.63 6.77
C GLY A 216 -25.67 -3.66 5.71
N LEU A 217 -26.82 -4.33 5.86
CA LEU A 217 -27.36 -5.27 4.87
C LEU A 217 -27.70 -4.57 3.55
N LEU A 218 -28.27 -3.37 3.59
CA LEU A 218 -28.53 -2.59 2.37
C LEU A 218 -27.22 -2.24 1.65
N PHE A 219 -26.18 -1.83 2.39
CA PHE A 219 -24.87 -1.54 1.81
C PHE A 219 -24.20 -2.79 1.22
N VAL A 220 -24.22 -3.92 1.94
CA VAL A 220 -23.70 -5.20 1.46
C VAL A 220 -24.49 -5.67 0.23
N GLY A 221 -25.83 -5.60 0.26
CA GLY A 221 -26.69 -5.96 -0.85
C GLY A 221 -26.42 -5.12 -2.09
N ALA A 222 -26.31 -3.79 -1.95
CA ALA A 222 -25.94 -2.89 -3.04
C ALA A 222 -24.55 -3.22 -3.60
N SER A 223 -23.60 -3.58 -2.73
CA SER A 223 -22.25 -3.99 -3.12
C SER A 223 -22.26 -5.30 -3.91
N ILE A 224 -23.03 -6.30 -3.48
CA ILE A 224 -23.20 -7.58 -4.17
C ILE A 224 -23.83 -7.38 -5.54
N LEU A 225 -24.88 -6.55 -5.63
CA LEU A 225 -25.53 -6.21 -6.90
C LEU A 225 -24.52 -5.54 -7.84
N TRP A 226 -23.76 -4.56 -7.35
CA TRP A 226 -22.71 -3.89 -8.13
C TRP A 226 -21.70 -4.90 -8.70
N MET A 227 -21.16 -5.76 -7.83
CA MET A 227 -20.23 -6.81 -8.24
C MET A 227 -20.86 -7.75 -9.27
N GLY A 228 -22.12 -8.14 -9.08
CA GLY A 228 -22.87 -8.98 -10.01
C GLY A 228 -23.10 -8.36 -11.39
N PHE A 229 -23.21 -7.03 -11.47
CA PHE A 229 -23.33 -6.33 -12.75
C PHE A 229 -21.98 -6.13 -13.43
N PHE A 230 -20.96 -5.69 -12.68
CA PHE A 230 -19.73 -5.13 -13.25
C PHE A 230 -18.49 -6.02 -13.12
N PHE A 231 -18.40 -6.91 -12.14
CA PHE A 231 -17.18 -7.69 -11.85
C PHE A 231 -17.19 -9.06 -12.52
N LYS A 232 -17.34 -9.05 -13.85
CA LYS A 232 -17.29 -10.26 -14.68
C LYS A 232 -15.96 -10.30 -15.44
N GLN A 233 -15.36 -11.49 -15.56
CA GLN A 233 -14.09 -11.64 -16.31
C GLN A 233 -14.19 -11.26 -17.80
N ARG A 234 -15.41 -11.24 -18.35
CA ARG A 234 -15.68 -10.79 -19.72
C ARG A 234 -15.84 -9.28 -19.88
N THR A 235 -15.87 -8.51 -18.79
CA THR A 235 -16.05 -7.04 -18.78
C THR A 235 -14.97 -6.39 -17.92
N LEU A 236 -13.86 -6.06 -18.56
CA LEU A 236 -12.69 -5.46 -17.92
C LEU A 236 -12.45 -4.06 -18.48
N GLU A 237 -11.72 -3.22 -17.75
CA GLU A 237 -11.24 -1.89 -18.18
C GLU A 237 -9.76 -1.74 -17.82
N GLY A 238 -8.98 -1.02 -18.63
CA GLY A 238 -7.54 -0.82 -18.36
C GLY A 238 -6.73 -0.49 -19.62
N PRO A 239 -5.42 -0.21 -19.46
CA PRO A 239 -4.50 -0.13 -20.59
C PRO A 239 -4.54 -1.48 -21.31
N ASP A 240 -4.55 -1.45 -22.64
CA ASP A 240 -4.51 -2.63 -23.53
C ASP A 240 -5.84 -3.40 -23.75
N ILE A 241 -6.97 -2.88 -23.26
CA ILE A 241 -8.29 -3.36 -23.72
C ILE A 241 -8.68 -2.58 -24.98
N VAL A 242 -8.55 -3.23 -26.13
CA VAL A 242 -9.19 -2.77 -27.38
C VAL A 242 -10.70 -2.81 -27.15
N PRO A 243 -11.44 -1.70 -27.33
CA PRO A 243 -12.89 -1.75 -27.25
C PRO A 243 -13.39 -2.82 -28.22
N SER A 244 -14.08 -3.84 -27.73
CA SER A 244 -14.81 -4.75 -28.62
C SER A 244 -15.75 -3.87 -29.42
N ALA A 245 -15.54 -3.78 -30.74
CA ALA A 245 -16.47 -3.12 -31.64
C ALA A 245 -17.87 -3.65 -31.33
N ILE A 246 -18.74 -2.74 -30.88
CA ILE A 246 -20.17 -2.99 -30.71
C ILE A 246 -20.79 -3.12 -32.09
#